data_AF-A0A0D6LV99-F1
#
_entry.id   AF-A0A0D6LV99-F1
#
_cell.length_a   1.000
_cell.length_b   1.000
_cell.length_c   1.000
_cell.angle_alpha   90.00
_cell.angle_beta   90.00
_cell.angle_gamma   90.00
#
_symmetry.space_group_name_H-M   'P 1'
#
loop_
_entity.id
_entity.type
_entity.pdbx_description
1 polymer ?
#
loop_
_entity_poly.entity_id
_entity_poly.type
_entity_poly.pdbx_seq_one_letter_code
_entity_poly.pdbx_strand_id
1 'polypeptide(L)'
;MEEDLANDNMTDYGSEQDISLWPFHSSNANLTISGQDIVSSVNFLNENFELLNLAKFGPIENVKFVIVIQVHNRPTYLGYLIESLRATRGIEDALLVFSHDINVAPVNEMIRNITFARVLQIYYPYNMQLFPHVFPGQDPKDCPERVGKKAAAKMRCKNFENPDKYGNYRVAKLTQIKHHWWWKMNYVFDGIYDRYDLSDPWVLLLEEDHYLAPDALHVLDIIIQNRKTYCEKCEIISLGFYLKTFTSYGANIAKLGAHPWYSSKHNMGMAFRRQTWMKVKNCSEVSSIGFDQFACYSLEFYVGLRFDWVCDQKAWKYFSSFFCFPCRQLLSLWYFASHIQSHQIMPEFDINFYI
;
A
#
# COMPACT_ATOMS: atom_id res chain seq x y z
N MET A 1 11.85 -40.51 -19.51
CA MET A 1 12.86 -39.62 -20.12
C MET A 1 12.37 -38.18 -19.94
N GLU A 2 12.44 -37.56 -18.76
CA GLU A 2 13.36 -37.80 -17.63
C GLU A 2 14.82 -37.92 -18.09
N GLU A 3 15.44 -36.78 -18.33
CA GLU A 3 16.66 -36.31 -17.66
C GLU A 3 16.78 -34.81 -17.98
N ASP A 4 17.54 -34.05 -17.16
CA ASP A 4 17.68 -32.57 -17.17
C ASP A 4 16.74 -31.74 -16.26
N LEU A 5 16.35 -32.28 -15.10
CA LEU A 5 15.82 -31.51 -13.95
C LEU A 5 16.72 -31.63 -12.71
N ALA A 6 18.00 -31.23 -12.84
CA ALA A 6 18.93 -31.20 -11.70
C ALA A 6 20.17 -30.32 -11.93
N ASN A 7 20.02 -28.99 -11.94
CA ASN A 7 21.02 -28.05 -11.42
C ASN A 7 20.50 -26.60 -11.48
N ASP A 8 19.89 -26.15 -10.39
CA ASP A 8 19.73 -24.71 -10.12
C ASP A 8 20.04 -24.44 -8.65
N ASN A 9 21.31 -24.68 -8.30
CA ASN A 9 21.86 -24.44 -6.97
C ASN A 9 22.19 -22.95 -6.81
N MET A 10 21.23 -22.21 -6.26
CA MET A 10 21.47 -21.31 -5.12
C MET A 10 22.75 -20.47 -5.17
N THR A 11 22.86 -19.50 -6.09
CA THR A 11 23.73 -18.30 -5.93
C THR A 11 23.30 -17.14 -6.85
N ASP A 12 22.25 -16.40 -6.46
CA ASP A 12 22.13 -14.98 -6.85
C ASP A 12 21.42 -14.16 -5.76
N TYR A 13 22.11 -14.00 -4.63
CA TYR A 13 21.89 -12.86 -3.74
C TYR A 13 23.06 -11.90 -3.96
N GLY A 14 23.00 -11.16 -5.08
CA GLY A 14 23.93 -10.08 -5.37
C GLY A 14 23.97 -9.05 -4.24
N SER A 15 25.10 -9.02 -3.52
CA SER A 15 25.56 -8.02 -2.55
C SER A 15 24.52 -7.00 -2.07
N GLU A 16 24.04 -7.16 -0.83
CA GLU A 16 23.43 -6.06 -0.07
C GLU A 16 24.46 -4.91 0.02
N GLN A 17 24.29 -3.86 -0.81
CA GLN A 17 24.97 -2.60 -0.58
C GLN A 17 24.51 -2.06 0.77
N ASP A 18 25.46 -1.55 1.57
CA ASP A 18 25.17 -1.02 2.89
C ASP A 18 24.28 0.23 2.80
N ILE A 19 22.97 0.01 2.96
CA ILE A 19 21.93 1.03 2.84
C ILE A 19 21.91 2.00 4.04
N SER A 20 22.82 1.83 5.01
CA SER A 20 23.00 2.72 6.16
C SER A 20 23.80 3.99 5.85
N LEU A 21 24.39 4.10 4.65
CA LEU A 21 25.24 5.22 4.20
C LEU A 21 24.48 6.54 3.93
N TRP A 22 23.74 7.01 4.93
CA TRP A 22 23.58 8.45 5.13
C TRP A 22 24.94 9.02 5.56
N PRO A 23 25.47 10.08 4.91
CA PRO A 23 26.79 10.64 5.24
C PRO A 23 26.74 11.52 6.50
N PHE A 24 26.33 10.94 7.63
CA PHE A 24 26.53 11.52 8.96
C PHE A 24 27.99 11.34 9.40
N HIS A 25 28.92 11.96 8.66
CA HIS A 25 30.28 12.15 9.13
C HIS A 25 30.28 13.15 10.29
N SER A 26 29.94 12.66 11.49
CA SER A 26 30.12 13.42 12.72
C SER A 26 31.62 13.54 13.00
N SER A 27 32.15 14.75 12.82
CA SER A 27 33.47 15.14 13.32
C SER A 27 33.48 15.43 14.83
N ASN A 28 32.34 15.28 15.53
CA ASN A 28 32.18 15.56 16.96
C ASN A 28 31.41 14.42 17.67
N ALA A 29 32.15 13.50 18.30
CA ALA A 29 31.65 12.24 18.86
C ALA A 29 30.78 12.35 20.15
N ASN A 30 30.13 13.49 20.40
CA ASN A 30 29.36 13.77 21.63
C ASN A 30 27.85 14.02 21.43
N LEU A 31 27.30 13.88 20.21
CA LEU A 31 25.85 13.86 19.99
C LEU A 31 25.35 12.45 19.66
N THR A 32 24.82 11.76 20.67
CA THR A 32 23.91 10.63 20.45
C THR A 32 22.50 11.17 20.19
N ILE A 33 22.12 11.27 18.91
CA ILE A 33 20.76 11.61 18.50
C ILE A 33 19.81 10.51 18.98
N SER A 34 18.71 10.85 19.66
CA SER A 34 17.75 9.86 20.12
C SER A 34 16.82 9.42 18.99
N GLY A 35 16.22 8.24 19.11
CA GLY A 35 15.20 7.78 18.15
C GLY A 35 14.00 8.73 18.03
N GLN A 36 13.69 9.47 19.10
CA GLN A 36 12.62 10.47 19.10
C GLN A 36 13.01 11.70 18.28
N ASP A 37 14.27 12.12 18.31
CA ASP A 37 14.78 13.25 17.53
C ASP A 37 14.78 12.91 16.03
N ILE A 38 15.11 11.66 15.67
CA ILE A 38 15.03 11.15 14.29
C ILE A 38 13.58 11.21 13.79
N VAL A 39 12.63 10.65 14.55
CA VAL A 39 11.19 10.66 14.20
C VAL A 39 10.67 12.09 14.08
N SER A 40 11.04 12.97 15.01
CA SER A 40 10.63 14.39 14.99
C SER A 40 11.22 15.12 13.77
N SER A 41 12.46 14.82 13.39
CA SER A 41 13.10 15.38 12.19
C SER A 41 12.38 14.94 10.91
N VAL A 42 12.01 13.65 10.78
CA VAL A 42 11.27 13.16 9.62
C VAL A 42 9.84 13.72 9.58
N ASN A 43 9.17 13.86 10.72
CA ASN A 43 7.85 14.50 10.79
C ASN A 43 7.92 15.98 10.38
N PHE A 44 8.92 16.72 10.86
CA PHE A 44 9.16 18.10 10.45
C PHE A 44 9.40 18.20 8.93
N LEU A 45 10.19 17.30 8.34
CA LEU A 45 10.36 17.23 6.89
C LEU A 45 9.02 16.94 6.18
N ASN A 46 8.25 15.97 6.64
CA ASN A 46 6.92 15.65 6.10
C ASN A 46 5.88 16.79 6.23
N GLU A 47 6.09 17.71 7.18
CA GLU A 47 5.30 18.95 7.35
C GLU A 47 5.74 20.06 6.41
N ASN A 48 7.02 20.12 6.04
CA ASN A 48 7.63 21.22 5.31
C ASN A 48 8.08 20.86 3.87
N PHE A 49 7.87 19.63 3.40
CA PHE A 49 8.16 19.25 2.01
C PHE A 49 7.31 20.06 1.02
N GLU A 50 7.96 20.50 -0.06
CA GLU A 50 7.33 21.27 -1.12
C GLU A 50 6.27 20.45 -1.85
N LEU A 51 5.09 21.07 -2.04
CA LEU A 51 4.03 20.56 -2.89
C LEU A 51 4.29 20.99 -4.33
N LEU A 52 4.80 20.08 -5.15
CA LEU A 52 5.31 20.39 -6.49
C LEU A 52 4.19 20.71 -7.49
N ASN A 53 4.53 21.53 -8.48
CA ASN A 53 3.69 21.93 -9.62
C ASN A 53 2.43 22.75 -9.29
N LEU A 54 2.28 23.27 -8.07
CA LEU A 54 1.20 24.20 -7.69
C LEU A 54 1.05 25.38 -8.66
N ALA A 55 2.16 25.98 -9.10
CA ALA A 55 2.12 27.12 -10.03
C ALA A 55 1.54 26.77 -11.41
N LYS A 56 1.56 25.50 -11.81
CA LYS A 56 1.06 25.03 -13.12
C LYS A 56 -0.39 24.58 -13.07
N PHE A 57 -0.77 23.84 -12.03
CA PHE A 57 -2.11 23.24 -11.91
C PHE A 57 -3.05 23.99 -10.97
N GLY A 58 -2.53 24.88 -10.14
CA GLY A 58 -3.28 25.63 -9.14
C GLY A 58 -3.39 24.90 -7.79
N PRO A 59 -4.26 25.40 -6.90
CA PRO A 59 -4.48 24.87 -5.54
C PRO A 59 -4.95 23.41 -5.49
N ILE A 60 -4.99 22.80 -4.29
CA ILE A 60 -5.33 21.35 -4.10
C ILE A 60 -6.60 21.04 -3.34
N GLU A 61 -7.28 22.02 -2.76
CA GLU A 61 -8.48 21.84 -1.93
C GLU A 61 -9.57 21.07 -2.71
N ASN A 62 -9.67 21.32 -4.02
CA ASN A 62 -10.69 20.79 -4.92
C ASN A 62 -10.17 19.72 -5.92
N VAL A 63 -9.08 19.00 -5.62
CA VAL A 63 -8.68 17.85 -6.46
C VAL A 63 -9.78 16.78 -6.46
N LYS A 64 -9.98 16.08 -7.59
CA LYS A 64 -10.97 14.98 -7.66
C LYS A 64 -10.46 13.72 -6.99
N PHE A 65 -9.16 13.46 -7.14
CA PHE A 65 -8.50 12.24 -6.72
C PHE A 65 -7.21 12.55 -5.96
N VAL A 66 -6.96 11.78 -4.89
CA VAL A 66 -5.65 11.68 -4.24
C VAL A 66 -5.13 10.28 -4.52
N ILE A 67 -4.09 10.17 -5.33
CA ILE A 67 -3.45 8.88 -5.64
C ILE A 67 -2.29 8.70 -4.67
N VAL A 68 -2.37 7.70 -3.79
CA VAL A 68 -1.32 7.39 -2.81
C VAL A 68 -0.54 6.18 -3.29
N ILE A 69 0.73 6.40 -3.60
CA ILE A 69 1.66 5.37 -4.10
C ILE A 69 2.55 4.92 -2.94
N GLN A 70 2.53 3.63 -2.61
CA GLN A 70 3.50 3.03 -1.70
C GLN A 70 4.80 2.72 -2.46
N VAL A 71 5.90 3.33 -2.04
CA VAL A 71 7.22 3.27 -2.66
C VAL A 71 8.24 2.65 -1.70
N HIS A 72 9.05 1.74 -2.22
CA HIS A 72 10.17 1.11 -1.52
C HIS A 72 11.47 1.39 -2.29
N ASN A 73 12.01 0.40 -3.01
CA ASN A 73 13.31 0.48 -3.68
C ASN A 73 13.30 -0.25 -5.03
N ARG A 74 12.27 -0.05 -5.86
CA ARG A 74 12.21 -0.60 -7.22
C ARG A 74 12.08 0.52 -8.27
N PRO A 75 13.16 1.30 -8.52
CA PRO A 75 13.11 2.46 -9.41
C PRO A 75 12.66 2.12 -10.84
N THR A 76 13.03 0.96 -11.37
CA THR A 76 12.58 0.50 -12.71
C THR A 76 11.06 0.36 -12.79
N TYR A 77 10.45 -0.24 -11.76
CA TYR A 77 9.00 -0.43 -11.65
C TYR A 77 8.28 0.92 -11.49
N LEU A 78 8.80 1.77 -10.59
CA LEU A 78 8.29 3.11 -10.36
C LEU A 78 8.32 3.97 -11.64
N GLY A 79 9.36 3.81 -12.48
CA GLY A 79 9.47 4.47 -13.78
C GLY A 79 8.32 4.09 -14.72
N TYR A 80 7.98 2.80 -14.81
CA TYR A 80 6.83 2.35 -15.60
C TYR A 80 5.49 2.86 -15.04
N LEU A 81 5.33 2.89 -13.70
CA LEU A 81 4.15 3.50 -13.07
C LEU A 81 4.04 5.00 -13.43
N ILE A 82 5.12 5.77 -13.31
CA ILE A 82 5.16 7.21 -13.63
C ILE A 82 4.86 7.46 -15.11
N GLU A 83 5.32 6.61 -16.02
CA GLU A 83 4.95 6.68 -17.44
C GLU A 83 3.45 6.42 -17.65
N SER A 84 2.89 5.39 -17.01
CA SER A 84 1.45 5.08 -17.08
C SER A 84 0.57 6.19 -16.50
N LEU A 85 1.00 6.82 -15.39
CA LEU A 85 0.33 7.98 -14.79
C LEU A 85 0.36 9.18 -15.74
N ARG A 86 1.47 9.42 -16.46
CA ARG A 86 1.57 10.51 -17.45
C ARG A 86 0.62 10.32 -18.63
N ALA A 87 0.41 9.08 -19.05
CA ALA A 87 -0.54 8.71 -20.11
C ALA A 87 -2.01 8.67 -19.64
N THR A 88 -2.28 8.78 -18.33
CA THR A 88 -3.63 8.70 -17.78
C THR A 88 -4.38 10.02 -17.95
N ARG A 89 -5.54 9.98 -18.60
CA ARG A 89 -6.40 11.15 -18.83
C ARG A 89 -7.01 11.65 -17.52
N GLY A 90 -6.92 12.95 -17.25
CA GLY A 90 -7.45 13.57 -16.02
C GLY A 90 -6.49 13.49 -14.83
N ILE A 91 -5.23 13.10 -15.04
CA ILE A 91 -4.19 13.09 -14.00
C ILE A 91 -3.86 14.50 -13.49
N GLU A 92 -4.13 15.52 -14.29
CA GLU A 92 -4.01 16.95 -13.95
C GLU A 92 -4.98 17.40 -12.86
N ASP A 93 -6.11 16.70 -12.68
CA ASP A 93 -7.10 16.94 -11.62
C ASP A 93 -6.77 16.18 -10.31
N ALA A 94 -5.63 15.47 -10.26
CA ALA A 94 -5.22 14.64 -9.14
C ALA A 94 -4.03 15.22 -8.35
N LEU A 95 -3.95 14.82 -7.07
CA LEU A 95 -2.76 14.93 -6.23
C LEU A 95 -2.07 13.57 -6.14
N LEU A 96 -0.80 13.49 -6.53
CA LEU A 96 0.04 12.29 -6.35
C LEU A 96 0.79 12.38 -5.02
N VAL A 97 0.59 11.43 -4.13
CA VAL A 97 1.28 11.33 -2.84
C VAL A 97 2.17 10.09 -2.86
N PHE A 98 3.46 10.29 -3.06
CA PHE A 98 4.45 9.21 -2.97
C PHE A 98 4.84 9.01 -1.51
N SER A 99 4.60 7.80 -1.01
CA SER A 99 4.82 7.42 0.38
C SER A 99 5.95 6.42 0.48
N HIS A 100 7.07 6.84 1.05
CA HIS A 100 8.33 6.10 1.09
C HIS A 100 8.53 5.41 2.45
N ASP A 101 9.00 4.17 2.46
CA ASP A 101 9.59 3.55 3.67
C ASP A 101 11.12 3.44 3.62
N ILE A 102 11.76 3.94 2.56
CA ILE A 102 13.22 4.04 2.46
C ILE A 102 13.58 5.26 1.59
N ASN A 103 14.62 5.98 1.99
CA ASN A 103 15.10 7.14 1.25
C ASN A 103 16.14 6.71 0.21
N VAL A 104 15.80 6.85 -1.07
CA VAL A 104 16.62 6.39 -2.21
C VAL A 104 16.74 7.52 -3.23
N ALA A 105 17.96 7.99 -3.49
CA ALA A 105 18.18 9.20 -4.30
C ALA A 105 17.64 9.09 -5.75
N PRO A 106 17.87 7.99 -6.52
CA PRO A 106 17.27 7.82 -7.84
C PRO A 106 15.74 7.86 -7.87
N VAL A 107 15.09 7.34 -6.82
CA VAL A 107 13.63 7.35 -6.66
C VAL A 107 13.12 8.77 -6.42
N ASN A 108 13.76 9.52 -5.51
CA ASN A 108 13.39 10.91 -5.22
C ASN A 108 13.58 11.83 -6.44
N GLU A 109 14.67 11.65 -7.19
CA GLU A 109 14.96 12.44 -8.40
C GLU A 109 13.90 12.18 -9.48
N MET A 110 13.55 10.92 -9.70
CA MET A 110 12.48 10.53 -10.64
C MET A 110 11.13 11.17 -10.30
N ILE A 111 10.77 11.24 -9.01
CA ILE A 111 9.52 11.86 -8.54
C ILE A 111 9.57 13.39 -8.65
N ARG A 112 10.72 14.02 -8.34
CA ARG A 112 10.91 15.48 -8.48
C ARG A 112 10.78 15.95 -9.94
N ASN A 113 11.13 15.10 -10.90
CA ASN A 113 11.04 15.39 -12.33
C ASN A 113 9.61 15.21 -12.92
N ILE A 114 8.61 14.85 -12.11
CA ILE A 114 7.20 14.80 -12.54
C ILE A 114 6.69 16.24 -12.76
N THR A 115 6.19 16.52 -13.96
CA THR A 115 5.66 17.85 -14.35
C THR A 115 4.21 17.82 -14.86
N PHE A 116 3.57 16.65 -14.84
CA PHE A 116 2.23 16.42 -15.42
C PHE A 116 1.09 16.37 -14.40
N ALA A 117 1.39 16.38 -13.11
CA ALA A 117 0.42 16.42 -12.02
C ALA A 117 1.00 17.15 -10.80
N ARG A 118 0.19 17.40 -9.77
CA ARG A 118 0.65 17.93 -8.47
C ARG A 118 1.25 16.78 -7.64
N VAL A 119 2.37 17.02 -6.97
CA VAL A 119 3.13 15.93 -6.32
C VAL A 119 3.55 16.31 -4.90
N LEU A 120 3.34 15.38 -3.97
CA LEU A 120 3.82 15.43 -2.59
C LEU A 120 4.61 14.15 -2.27
N GLN A 121 5.72 14.28 -1.54
CA GLN A 121 6.50 13.16 -1.01
C GLN A 121 6.37 13.12 0.51
N ILE A 122 6.13 11.93 1.07
CA ILE A 122 6.03 11.70 2.51
C ILE A 122 6.84 10.45 2.89
N TYR A 123 7.54 10.48 4.03
CA TYR A 123 8.48 9.43 4.45
C TYR A 123 8.04 8.83 5.78
N TYR A 124 7.87 7.51 5.80
CA TYR A 124 7.50 6.74 6.99
C TYR A 124 8.62 6.84 8.04
N PRO A 125 8.38 7.47 9.21
CA PRO A 125 9.45 7.87 10.15
C PRO A 125 9.99 6.71 11.00
N TYR A 126 9.46 5.51 10.84
CA TYR A 126 9.71 4.34 11.69
C TYR A 126 10.25 3.15 10.87
N ASN A 127 11.13 3.44 9.91
CA ASN A 127 11.63 2.44 8.96
C ASN A 127 13.00 1.85 9.35
N MET A 128 13.39 0.75 8.69
CA MET A 128 14.62 0.00 8.91
C MET A 128 15.90 0.75 8.51
N GLN A 129 15.85 1.72 7.61
CA GLN A 129 17.01 2.56 7.26
C GLN A 129 17.38 3.51 8.42
N LEU A 130 16.37 3.98 9.16
CA LEU A 130 16.53 4.84 10.34
C LEU A 130 16.78 4.03 11.63
N PHE A 131 16.23 2.82 11.72
CA PHE A 131 16.29 1.97 12.92
C PHE A 131 16.84 0.56 12.62
N PRO A 132 18.04 0.38 12.04
CA PRO A 132 18.49 -0.92 11.53
C PRO A 132 18.60 -1.99 12.62
N HIS A 133 19.10 -1.64 13.81
CA HIS A 133 19.47 -2.57 14.89
C HIS A 133 18.63 -2.43 16.18
N VAL A 134 17.48 -1.79 16.09
CA VAL A 134 16.55 -1.60 17.20
C VAL A 134 15.12 -1.66 16.66
N PHE A 135 14.16 -2.09 17.46
CA PHE A 135 12.74 -2.01 17.07
C PHE A 135 12.40 -0.55 16.66
N PRO A 136 11.76 -0.29 15.51
CA PRO A 136 11.03 -1.23 14.64
C PRO A 136 11.82 -1.84 13.46
N GLY A 137 13.14 -1.77 13.41
CA GLY A 137 13.96 -2.65 12.57
C GLY A 137 14.36 -3.94 13.29
N GLN A 138 15.51 -4.52 12.96
CA GLN A 138 15.90 -5.87 13.40
C GLN A 138 16.86 -5.79 14.60
N ASP A 139 16.32 -5.88 15.82
CA ASP A 139 17.15 -5.92 17.03
C ASP A 139 18.00 -7.20 17.04
N PRO A 140 19.33 -7.13 17.27
CA PRO A 140 20.20 -8.31 17.37
C PRO A 140 19.79 -9.31 18.47
N LYS A 141 18.91 -8.92 19.40
CA LYS A 141 18.37 -9.78 20.46
C LYS A 141 17.00 -10.38 20.12
N ASP A 142 16.37 -10.02 19.00
CA ASP A 142 15.12 -10.65 18.56
C ASP A 142 15.34 -12.15 18.26
N CYS A 143 14.31 -12.96 18.48
CA CYS A 143 14.32 -14.38 18.19
C CYS A 143 14.34 -14.63 16.67
N PRO A 144 15.17 -15.57 16.16
CA PRO A 144 15.14 -15.94 14.76
C PRO A 144 13.77 -16.52 14.35
N GLU A 145 13.27 -16.16 13.17
CA GLU A 145 11.93 -16.48 12.64
C GLU A 145 11.45 -17.88 13.02
N ARG A 146 12.23 -18.92 12.69
CA ARG A 146 11.83 -20.33 12.78
C ARG A 146 12.47 -21.10 13.95
N VAL A 147 12.99 -20.41 14.95
CA VAL A 147 13.73 -21.06 16.05
C VAL A 147 12.84 -21.96 16.93
N GLY A 148 11.54 -21.70 16.97
CA GLY A 148 10.56 -22.48 17.74
C GLY A 148 10.55 -22.17 19.25
N LYS A 149 9.34 -22.21 19.85
CA LYS A 149 9.09 -21.66 21.20
C LYS A 149 9.99 -22.20 22.32
N LYS A 150 10.30 -23.51 22.32
CA LYS A 150 11.16 -24.12 23.35
C LYS A 150 12.62 -23.65 23.26
N ALA A 151 13.16 -23.50 22.04
CA ALA A 151 14.53 -23.03 21.85
C ALA A 151 14.63 -21.51 22.10
N ALA A 152 13.65 -20.73 21.64
CA ALA A 152 13.54 -19.30 21.95
C ALA A 152 13.58 -19.04 23.47
N ALA A 153 12.77 -19.77 24.25
CA ALA A 153 12.76 -19.66 25.71
C ALA A 153 14.10 -20.06 26.36
N LYS A 154 14.82 -21.04 25.79
CA LYS A 154 16.17 -21.41 26.24
C LYS A 154 17.20 -20.32 25.89
N MET A 155 17.07 -19.67 24.74
CA MET A 155 17.93 -18.57 24.29
C MET A 155 17.64 -17.25 25.00
N ARG A 156 16.44 -17.07 25.57
CA ARG A 156 15.96 -15.83 26.20
C ARG A 156 16.07 -14.61 25.28
N CYS A 157 15.81 -14.83 23.99
CA CYS A 157 15.73 -13.76 22.98
C CYS A 157 14.50 -12.85 23.25
N LYS A 158 14.61 -11.58 22.89
CA LYS A 158 13.78 -10.45 23.38
C LYS A 158 12.27 -10.67 23.30
N ASN A 159 11.80 -11.31 22.24
CA ASN A 159 10.37 -11.54 21.94
C ASN A 159 9.94 -13.01 22.11
N PHE A 160 10.67 -13.85 22.87
CA PHE A 160 10.42 -15.30 22.96
C PHE A 160 9.01 -15.69 23.46
N GLU A 161 8.35 -14.83 24.21
CA GLU A 161 6.99 -15.06 24.72
C GLU A 161 5.91 -14.79 23.67
N ASN A 162 6.25 -14.03 22.62
CA ASN A 162 5.34 -13.47 21.61
C ASN A 162 5.65 -13.96 20.18
N PRO A 163 5.57 -15.28 19.90
CA PRO A 163 5.50 -15.78 18.53
C PRO A 163 4.11 -15.50 17.92
N ASP A 164 4.02 -15.57 16.60
CA ASP A 164 2.74 -15.59 15.88
C ASP A 164 1.93 -16.87 16.15
N LYS A 165 0.68 -16.90 15.67
CA LYS A 165 -0.24 -18.05 15.70
C LYS A 165 0.36 -19.36 15.15
N TYR A 166 1.36 -19.28 14.27
CA TYR A 166 2.02 -20.43 13.64
C TYR A 166 3.33 -20.84 14.35
N GLY A 167 3.76 -20.09 15.37
CA GLY A 167 4.96 -20.34 16.15
C GLY A 167 6.23 -19.65 15.62
N ASN A 168 6.13 -18.77 14.62
CA ASN A 168 7.24 -18.00 14.09
C ASN A 168 7.46 -16.71 14.89
N TYR A 169 8.66 -16.14 14.79
CA TYR A 169 9.00 -14.84 15.36
C TYR A 169 9.06 -13.74 14.30
N ARG A 170 8.88 -12.51 14.77
CA ARG A 170 8.89 -11.28 13.98
C ARG A 170 10.09 -11.19 13.02
N VAL A 171 9.80 -10.86 11.76
CA VAL A 171 10.78 -10.49 10.73
C VAL A 171 10.59 -9.02 10.38
N ALA A 172 11.60 -8.17 10.64
CA ALA A 172 11.46 -6.71 10.55
C ALA A 172 10.93 -6.23 9.18
N LYS A 173 11.53 -6.70 8.08
CA LYS A 173 11.14 -6.32 6.70
C LYS A 173 9.67 -6.62 6.38
N LEU A 174 9.12 -7.70 6.90
CA LEU A 174 7.70 -8.05 6.70
C LEU A 174 6.77 -7.15 7.54
N THR A 175 7.19 -6.81 8.77
CA THR A 175 6.41 -5.90 9.63
C THR A 175 6.41 -4.46 9.12
N GLN A 176 7.49 -3.98 8.50
CA GLN A 176 7.58 -2.63 7.93
C GLN A 176 6.45 -2.37 6.93
N ILE A 177 6.18 -3.29 6.02
CA ILE A 177 5.12 -3.16 5.00
C ILE A 177 3.76 -2.85 5.65
N LYS A 178 3.41 -3.54 6.74
CA LYS A 178 2.14 -3.33 7.47
C LYS A 178 2.13 -1.99 8.22
N HIS A 179 3.22 -1.64 8.89
CA HIS A 179 3.29 -0.38 9.64
C HIS A 179 3.32 0.85 8.71
N HIS A 180 4.07 0.79 7.60
CA HIS A 180 4.08 1.81 6.56
C HIS A 180 2.69 1.98 5.95
N TRP A 181 2.02 0.87 5.60
CA TRP A 181 0.65 0.94 5.08
C TRP A 181 -0.29 1.63 6.07
N TRP A 182 -0.29 1.23 7.35
CA TRP A 182 -1.17 1.84 8.35
C TRP A 182 -0.83 3.31 8.62
N TRP A 183 0.46 3.64 8.75
CA TRP A 183 0.91 5.01 8.95
C TRP A 183 0.51 5.92 7.80
N LYS A 184 0.75 5.51 6.53
CA LYS A 184 0.45 6.37 5.38
C LYS A 184 -1.04 6.66 5.25
N MET A 185 -1.90 5.70 5.61
CA MET A 185 -3.35 5.93 5.61
C MET A 185 -3.79 6.95 6.67
N ASN A 186 -3.25 6.87 7.89
CA ASN A 186 -3.51 7.91 8.91
C ASN A 186 -2.92 9.26 8.45
N TYR A 187 -1.69 9.28 7.94
CA TYR A 187 -1.04 10.52 7.50
C TYR A 187 -1.79 11.21 6.35
N VAL A 188 -2.33 10.45 5.41
CA VAL A 188 -3.18 10.98 4.33
C VAL A 188 -4.52 11.49 4.89
N PHE A 189 -5.31 10.62 5.52
CA PHE A 189 -6.70 10.95 5.90
C PHE A 189 -6.86 11.80 7.16
N ASP A 190 -5.86 11.87 8.03
CA ASP A 190 -5.88 12.66 9.27
C ASP A 190 -4.84 13.79 9.27
N GLY A 191 -3.90 13.80 8.31
CA GLY A 191 -2.88 14.83 8.16
C GLY A 191 -3.09 15.68 6.92
N ILE A 192 -2.90 15.09 5.73
CA ILE A 192 -2.97 15.80 4.44
C ILE A 192 -4.36 16.42 4.21
N TYR A 193 -5.44 15.69 4.53
CA TYR A 193 -6.80 16.20 4.41
C TYR A 193 -7.05 17.50 5.17
N ASP A 194 -6.62 17.56 6.44
CA ASP A 194 -6.88 18.72 7.31
C ASP A 194 -5.85 19.83 7.09
N ARG A 195 -4.61 19.50 6.71
CA ARG A 195 -3.56 20.48 6.38
C ARG A 195 -3.89 21.30 5.13
N TYR A 196 -4.54 20.69 4.15
CA TYR A 196 -4.80 21.29 2.83
C TYR A 196 -6.30 21.44 2.52
N ASP A 197 -7.17 21.38 3.54
CA ASP A 197 -8.63 21.59 3.46
C ASP A 197 -9.30 20.84 2.28
N LEU A 198 -9.01 19.55 2.15
CA LEU A 198 -9.44 18.76 0.98
C LEU A 198 -10.95 18.47 0.98
N SER A 199 -11.61 18.74 -0.14
CA SER A 199 -13.07 18.66 -0.35
C SER A 199 -13.66 17.23 -0.46
N ASP A 200 -13.23 16.29 0.38
CA ASP A 200 -13.52 14.84 0.33
C ASP A 200 -13.23 14.14 -1.03
N PRO A 201 -12.01 14.28 -1.59
CA PRO A 201 -11.60 13.54 -2.78
C PRO A 201 -11.65 12.02 -2.58
N TRP A 202 -11.70 11.27 -3.69
CA TRP A 202 -11.47 9.82 -3.60
C TRP A 202 -9.98 9.52 -3.50
N VAL A 203 -9.59 8.68 -2.53
CA VAL A 203 -8.22 8.21 -2.37
C VAL A 203 -8.04 6.89 -3.10
N LEU A 204 -7.21 6.87 -4.13
CA LEU A 204 -6.82 5.67 -4.89
C LEU A 204 -5.46 5.17 -4.39
N LEU A 205 -5.36 3.89 -4.03
CA LEU A 205 -4.13 3.27 -3.54
C LEU A 205 -3.44 2.48 -4.65
N LEU A 206 -2.16 2.80 -4.87
CA LEU A 206 -1.27 2.07 -5.77
C LEU A 206 0.03 1.67 -5.05
N GLU A 207 0.74 0.70 -5.62
CA GLU A 207 2.09 0.29 -5.23
C GLU A 207 3.03 0.62 -6.39
N GLU A 208 4.33 0.80 -6.12
CA GLU A 208 5.36 1.20 -7.11
C GLU A 208 5.48 0.29 -8.35
N ASP A 209 4.87 -0.89 -8.33
CA ASP A 209 4.91 -1.91 -9.39
C ASP A 209 3.57 -2.14 -10.12
N HIS A 210 2.57 -1.31 -9.83
CA HIS A 210 1.35 -1.24 -10.63
C HIS A 210 1.61 -0.47 -11.94
N TYR A 211 0.80 -0.77 -12.95
CA TYR A 211 0.67 0.02 -14.17
C TYR A 211 -0.78 0.50 -14.31
N LEU A 212 -1.00 1.81 -14.48
CA LEU A 212 -2.35 2.40 -14.55
C LEU A 212 -2.84 2.48 -16.01
N ALA A 213 -4.07 2.04 -16.27
CA ALA A 213 -4.65 2.14 -17.61
C ALA A 213 -4.99 3.61 -17.98
N PRO A 214 -4.85 4.04 -19.26
CA PRO A 214 -4.99 5.45 -19.66
C PRO A 214 -6.33 6.12 -19.31
N ASP A 215 -7.41 5.34 -19.20
CA ASP A 215 -8.76 5.81 -18.87
C ASP A 215 -9.20 5.42 -17.44
N ALA A 216 -8.31 4.90 -16.60
CA ALA A 216 -8.64 4.41 -15.27
C ALA A 216 -9.34 5.44 -14.37
N LEU A 217 -8.95 6.72 -14.43
CA LEU A 217 -9.59 7.81 -13.67
C LEU A 217 -10.97 8.17 -14.24
N HIS A 218 -11.16 8.08 -15.56
CA HIS A 218 -12.47 8.29 -16.20
C HIS A 218 -13.45 7.17 -15.83
N VAL A 219 -12.98 5.92 -15.87
CA VAL A 219 -13.74 4.75 -15.41
C VAL A 219 -14.07 4.88 -13.91
N LEU A 220 -13.12 5.28 -13.07
CA LEU A 220 -13.34 5.52 -11.64
C LEU A 220 -14.45 6.55 -11.40
N ASP A 221 -14.41 7.69 -12.09
CA ASP A 221 -15.42 8.76 -12.01
C ASP A 221 -16.82 8.25 -12.39
N ILE A 222 -16.95 7.48 -13.48
CA ILE A 222 -18.21 6.86 -13.89
C ILE A 222 -18.77 5.94 -12.79
N ILE A 223 -17.94 5.08 -12.17
CA ILE A 223 -18.37 4.21 -11.06
C ILE A 223 -18.85 5.06 -9.87
N ILE A 224 -18.13 6.13 -9.54
CA ILE A 224 -18.43 7.01 -8.40
C ILE A 224 -19.78 7.71 -8.58
N GLN A 225 -19.99 8.34 -9.74
CA GLN A 225 -21.23 9.06 -10.06
C GLN A 225 -22.43 8.12 -10.06
N ASN A 226 -22.29 6.92 -10.63
CA ASN A 226 -23.35 5.92 -10.73
C ASN A 226 -23.42 4.97 -9.52
N ARG A 227 -22.58 5.15 -8.49
CA ARG A 227 -22.42 4.19 -7.38
C ARG A 227 -23.74 3.87 -6.69
N LYS A 228 -24.58 4.89 -6.46
CA LYS A 228 -25.91 4.71 -5.84
C LYS A 228 -26.82 3.78 -6.65
N THR A 229 -26.73 3.85 -7.98
CA THR A 229 -27.51 3.04 -8.92
C THR A 229 -26.93 1.64 -9.08
N TYR A 230 -25.61 1.51 -9.19
CA TYR A 230 -24.93 0.22 -9.41
C TYR A 230 -24.85 -0.63 -8.14
N CYS A 231 -24.55 0.00 -6.99
CA CYS A 231 -24.51 -0.64 -5.68
C CYS A 231 -24.44 0.41 -4.56
N GLU A 232 -25.60 0.82 -4.04
CA GLU A 232 -25.72 1.77 -2.93
C GLU A 232 -24.85 1.39 -1.72
N LYS A 233 -24.75 0.09 -1.43
CA LYS A 233 -24.03 -0.47 -0.27
C LYS A 233 -22.50 -0.58 -0.45
N CYS A 234 -21.97 -0.28 -1.62
CA CYS A 234 -20.56 -0.44 -1.93
C CYS A 234 -19.75 0.79 -1.46
N GLU A 235 -18.73 0.55 -0.62
CA GLU A 235 -17.95 1.62 0.04
C GLU A 235 -16.49 1.73 -0.44
N ILE A 236 -15.99 0.70 -1.11
CA ILE A 236 -14.67 0.60 -1.72
C ILE A 236 -14.87 0.20 -3.20
N ILE A 237 -14.05 0.75 -4.08
CA ILE A 237 -14.00 0.41 -5.51
C ILE A 237 -12.65 -0.27 -5.77
N SER A 238 -12.62 -1.29 -6.63
CA SER A 238 -11.38 -1.92 -7.11
C SER A 238 -11.26 -1.70 -8.61
N LEU A 239 -10.21 -1.01 -9.05
CA LEU A 239 -9.93 -0.81 -10.48
C LEU A 239 -9.25 -2.03 -11.11
N GLY A 240 -8.52 -2.84 -10.33
CA GLY A 240 -7.88 -4.08 -10.78
C GLY A 240 -8.47 -5.35 -10.15
N PHE A 241 -8.26 -6.48 -10.84
CA PHE A 241 -8.47 -7.84 -10.33
C PHE A 241 -7.49 -8.82 -10.98
N TYR A 242 -6.97 -9.80 -10.23
CA TYR A 242 -6.10 -10.85 -10.78
C TYR A 242 -6.86 -11.84 -11.67
N LEU A 243 -6.88 -11.58 -12.98
CA LEU A 243 -7.45 -12.47 -13.99
C LEU A 243 -6.74 -13.83 -13.99
N LYS A 244 -7.50 -14.92 -13.79
CA LYS A 244 -6.98 -16.29 -13.94
C LYS A 244 -6.81 -16.70 -15.41
N THR A 245 -7.57 -16.10 -16.32
CA THR A 245 -7.52 -16.36 -17.76
C THR A 245 -7.85 -15.08 -18.54
N PHE A 246 -7.23 -14.92 -19.72
CA PHE A 246 -7.47 -13.77 -20.61
C PHE A 246 -8.47 -14.08 -21.74
N THR A 247 -8.90 -15.33 -21.89
CA THR A 247 -9.78 -15.81 -22.98
C THR A 247 -11.15 -15.13 -23.08
N SER A 248 -11.58 -14.43 -22.03
CA SER A 248 -12.85 -13.67 -22.02
C SER A 248 -12.66 -12.16 -21.86
N TYR A 249 -11.43 -11.64 -21.93
CA TYR A 249 -11.10 -10.24 -21.63
C TYR A 249 -11.93 -9.25 -22.47
N GLY A 250 -11.88 -9.36 -23.80
CA GLY A 250 -12.65 -8.49 -24.70
C GLY A 250 -14.17 -8.54 -24.51
N ALA A 251 -14.71 -9.65 -24.00
CA ALA A 251 -16.13 -9.79 -23.70
C ALA A 251 -16.53 -9.26 -22.31
N ASN A 252 -15.56 -8.93 -21.45
CA ASN A 252 -15.76 -8.52 -20.05
C ASN A 252 -15.20 -7.13 -19.73
N ILE A 253 -14.40 -6.52 -20.61
CA ILE A 253 -13.77 -5.21 -20.40
C ILE A 253 -14.75 -4.09 -19.98
N ALA A 254 -15.97 -4.11 -20.54
CA ALA A 254 -17.05 -3.16 -20.22
C ALA A 254 -17.97 -3.62 -19.07
N LYS A 255 -17.56 -4.58 -18.22
CA LYS A 255 -18.37 -5.13 -17.12
C LYS A 255 -17.83 -4.75 -15.74
N LEU A 256 -18.77 -4.51 -14.84
CA LEU A 256 -18.55 -4.21 -13.43
C LEU A 256 -19.25 -5.28 -12.58
N GLY A 257 -18.52 -5.89 -11.63
CA GLY A 257 -19.02 -6.93 -10.74
C GLY A 257 -19.23 -6.41 -9.31
N ALA A 258 -20.22 -6.94 -8.59
CA ALA A 258 -20.49 -6.62 -7.18
C ALA A 258 -20.17 -7.82 -6.27
N HIS A 259 -19.10 -7.75 -5.47
CA HIS A 259 -18.50 -8.89 -4.75
C HIS A 259 -18.08 -8.56 -3.31
N PRO A 260 -18.00 -9.53 -2.37
CA PRO A 260 -17.30 -9.32 -1.10
C PRO A 260 -15.81 -9.02 -1.33
N TRP A 261 -15.15 -8.33 -0.38
CA TRP A 261 -13.70 -8.11 -0.47
C TRP A 261 -12.92 -9.40 -0.23
N TYR A 262 -11.84 -9.57 -0.99
CA TYR A 262 -10.82 -10.58 -0.75
C TYR A 262 -9.47 -9.92 -1.05
N SER A 263 -8.54 -9.97 -0.10
CA SER A 263 -7.24 -9.30 -0.20
C SER A 263 -6.42 -9.79 -1.38
N SER A 264 -6.46 -11.11 -1.60
CA SER A 264 -5.82 -11.85 -2.69
C SER A 264 -6.37 -11.55 -4.10
N LYS A 265 -7.31 -10.61 -4.23
CA LYS A 265 -8.05 -10.36 -5.47
C LYS A 265 -8.26 -8.88 -5.79
N HIS A 266 -8.49 -8.05 -4.78
CA HIS A 266 -8.96 -6.67 -4.95
C HIS A 266 -7.96 -5.62 -4.42
N ASN A 267 -6.79 -6.01 -3.90
CA ASN A 267 -5.77 -5.08 -3.41
C ASN A 267 -5.23 -4.10 -4.48
N MET A 268 -5.36 -4.43 -5.77
CA MET A 268 -4.88 -3.60 -6.87
C MET A 268 -5.84 -2.46 -7.21
N GLY A 269 -5.39 -1.21 -7.01
CA GLY A 269 -6.17 -0.02 -7.36
C GLY A 269 -7.41 0.16 -6.49
N MET A 270 -7.26 0.00 -5.18
CA MET A 270 -8.32 0.20 -4.19
C MET A 270 -8.63 1.70 -4.04
N ALA A 271 -9.88 2.11 -4.24
CA ALA A 271 -10.33 3.50 -4.05
C ALA A 271 -11.43 3.62 -2.99
N PHE A 272 -11.28 4.59 -2.06
CA PHE A 272 -12.30 4.91 -1.04
C PHE A 272 -12.15 6.35 -0.48
N ARG A 273 -13.13 6.80 0.30
CA ARG A 273 -13.20 8.17 0.87
C ARG A 273 -12.92 8.19 2.38
N ARG A 274 -12.74 9.40 2.94
CA ARG A 274 -12.43 9.60 4.37
C ARG A 274 -13.49 8.98 5.28
N GLN A 275 -14.76 9.03 4.90
CA GLN A 275 -15.85 8.37 5.64
C GLN A 275 -15.65 6.84 5.77
N THR A 276 -15.17 6.18 4.71
CA THR A 276 -14.85 4.74 4.74
C THR A 276 -13.61 4.49 5.60
N TRP A 277 -12.59 5.35 5.51
CA TRP A 277 -11.40 5.26 6.36
C TRP A 277 -11.73 5.35 7.86
N MET A 278 -12.55 6.33 8.26
CA MET A 278 -12.93 6.50 9.67
C MET A 278 -13.60 5.25 10.25
N LYS A 279 -14.37 4.50 9.45
CA LYS A 279 -14.93 3.21 9.87
C LYS A 279 -13.85 2.14 10.10
N VAL A 280 -12.85 2.05 9.23
CA VAL A 280 -11.69 1.15 9.39
C VAL A 280 -10.87 1.54 10.62
N LYS A 281 -10.58 2.84 10.78
CA LYS A 281 -9.83 3.41 11.91
C LYS A 281 -10.54 3.21 13.25
N ASN A 282 -11.87 3.25 13.30
CA ASN A 282 -12.64 3.01 14.53
C ASN A 282 -12.53 1.57 15.06
N CYS A 283 -12.04 0.61 14.27
CA CYS A 283 -11.74 -0.74 14.74
C CYS A 283 -10.21 -1.00 14.83
N SER A 284 -9.43 0.06 15.04
CA SER A 284 -7.96 0.01 15.20
C SER A 284 -7.47 -0.55 16.53
N GLU A 285 -8.31 -0.58 17.57
CA GLU A 285 -8.03 -1.40 18.76
C GLU A 285 -7.88 -2.87 18.37
N VAL A 286 -8.75 -3.35 17.46
CA VAL A 286 -8.68 -4.70 16.89
C VAL A 286 -7.42 -4.87 16.02
N SER A 287 -6.99 -3.86 15.26
CA SER A 287 -5.79 -3.99 14.40
C SER A 287 -4.49 -4.06 15.20
N SER A 288 -4.49 -3.43 16.37
CA SER A 288 -3.33 -3.31 17.27
C SER A 288 -3.23 -4.49 18.23
N ILE A 289 -4.35 -5.16 18.54
CA ILE A 289 -4.43 -6.30 19.45
C ILE A 289 -4.45 -7.61 18.65
N GLY A 290 -3.26 -8.13 18.32
CA GLY A 290 -3.05 -9.57 18.06
C GLY A 290 -3.46 -10.13 16.69
N PHE A 291 -3.63 -9.31 15.64
CA PHE A 291 -3.90 -9.83 14.29
C PHE A 291 -2.61 -10.09 13.49
N ASP A 292 -2.15 -11.34 13.56
CA ASP A 292 -0.96 -11.92 12.89
C ASP A 292 -1.06 -12.03 11.35
N GLN A 293 -1.55 -10.98 10.68
CA GLN A 293 -1.74 -10.99 9.23
C GLN A 293 -1.28 -9.70 8.56
N PHE A 294 -0.81 -9.83 7.32
CA PHE A 294 -0.35 -8.73 6.48
C PHE A 294 -1.46 -7.69 6.24
N ALA A 295 -1.09 -6.48 5.77
CA ALA A 295 -2.01 -5.34 5.65
C ALA A 295 -3.30 -5.67 4.87
N CYS A 296 -3.17 -6.23 3.67
CA CYS A 296 -4.34 -6.56 2.83
C CYS A 296 -5.21 -7.65 3.47
N TYR A 297 -4.62 -8.68 4.08
CA TYR A 297 -5.36 -9.71 4.82
C TYR A 297 -6.05 -9.15 6.07
N SER A 298 -5.46 -8.15 6.73
CA SER A 298 -6.13 -7.43 7.83
C SER A 298 -7.40 -6.74 7.32
N LEU A 299 -7.37 -6.10 6.15
CA LEU A 299 -8.58 -5.58 5.47
C LEU A 299 -9.58 -6.68 5.08
N GLU A 300 -9.12 -7.85 4.65
CA GLU A 300 -10.01 -9.00 4.43
C GLU A 300 -10.65 -9.51 5.73
N PHE A 301 -10.02 -9.38 6.89
CA PHE A 301 -10.66 -9.65 8.17
C PHE A 301 -11.68 -8.56 8.56
N TYR A 302 -11.43 -7.29 8.22
CA TYR A 302 -12.41 -6.22 8.43
C TYR A 302 -13.64 -6.30 7.51
N VAL A 303 -13.48 -6.76 6.27
CA VAL A 303 -14.57 -6.78 5.27
C VAL A 303 -15.15 -8.19 5.04
N GLY A 304 -14.44 -9.24 5.45
CA GLY A 304 -14.80 -10.65 5.26
C GLY A 304 -15.49 -11.32 6.46
N LEU A 305 -15.62 -10.63 7.61
CA LEU A 305 -16.53 -11.08 8.67
C LEU A 305 -17.98 -10.86 8.22
N ARG A 306 -18.73 -11.96 8.23
CA ARG A 306 -20.12 -12.05 7.78
C ARG A 306 -21.09 -11.50 8.84
N PHE A 307 -20.93 -10.25 9.26
CA PHE A 307 -21.80 -9.58 10.23
C PHE A 307 -22.06 -8.11 9.85
N ASP A 308 -23.16 -7.57 10.37
CA ASP A 308 -23.40 -6.12 10.35
C ASP A 308 -22.34 -5.37 11.16
N TRP A 309 -22.21 -4.06 10.90
CA TRP A 309 -21.19 -3.18 11.47
C TRP A 309 -21.38 -2.98 12.98
N VAL A 310 -20.91 -3.95 13.77
CA VAL A 310 -20.78 -3.85 15.23
C VAL A 310 -19.40 -4.37 15.63
N CYS A 311 -18.46 -3.47 15.86
CA CYS A 311 -17.21 -3.79 16.54
C CYS A 311 -17.48 -3.91 18.05
N ASP A 312 -18.03 -5.05 18.48
CA ASP A 312 -18.28 -5.37 19.91
C ASP A 312 -17.10 -6.16 20.51
N GLN A 313 -16.70 -5.79 21.72
CA GLN A 313 -15.52 -6.32 22.41
C GLN A 313 -15.76 -7.69 23.13
N LYS A 314 -16.92 -8.35 22.96
CA LYS A 314 -17.32 -9.51 23.79
C LYS A 314 -17.75 -10.77 23.01
N ALA A 315 -16.80 -11.57 22.53
CA ALA A 315 -17.04 -12.97 22.17
C ALA A 315 -15.78 -13.87 22.20
N TRP A 316 -15.19 -14.14 23.38
CA TRP A 316 -14.22 -15.23 23.55
C TRP A 316 -14.89 -16.47 24.14
N LYS A 317 -15.29 -17.42 23.28
CA LYS A 317 -15.29 -18.90 23.46
C LYS A 317 -16.12 -19.58 22.35
N TYR A 318 -15.60 -20.71 21.86
CA TYR A 318 -16.27 -21.78 21.10
C TYR A 318 -17.73 -21.56 20.64
N PHE A 319 -17.99 -21.63 19.32
CA PHE A 319 -18.63 -22.81 18.70
C PHE A 319 -18.65 -22.73 17.16
N SER A 320 -18.96 -23.87 16.54
CA SER A 320 -19.19 -24.05 15.10
C SER A 320 -20.62 -23.69 14.66
N SER A 321 -20.77 -23.34 13.37
CA SER A 321 -21.98 -23.51 12.53
C SER A 321 -23.06 -22.40 12.45
N PHE A 322 -23.11 -21.77 11.26
CA PHE A 322 -24.28 -21.34 10.44
C PHE A 322 -25.46 -20.50 11.00
N PHE A 323 -25.66 -19.30 10.43
CA PHE A 323 -26.85 -18.70 9.73
C PHE A 323 -26.56 -17.17 9.59
N CYS A 324 -26.37 -16.51 8.44
CA CYS A 324 -27.26 -16.22 7.28
C CYS A 324 -28.46 -15.31 7.64
N PHE A 325 -28.75 -14.14 7.03
CA PHE A 325 -28.24 -13.31 5.90
C PHE A 325 -28.69 -11.80 6.17
N PRO A 326 -28.37 -10.72 5.39
CA PRO A 326 -27.70 -10.64 4.08
C PRO A 326 -26.41 -9.78 4.01
N CYS A 327 -25.52 -10.17 3.09
CA CYS A 327 -24.18 -9.59 2.90
C CYS A 327 -24.13 -8.16 2.35
N ARG A 328 -22.98 -7.49 2.53
CA ARG A 328 -22.55 -6.29 1.80
C ARG A 328 -21.59 -6.66 0.66
N GLN A 329 -21.54 -5.85 -0.39
CA GLN A 329 -20.80 -6.10 -1.65
C GLN A 329 -19.95 -4.87 -2.01
N LEU A 330 -19.08 -5.00 -3.01
CA LEU A 330 -18.13 -3.99 -3.52
C LEU A 330 -18.08 -4.03 -5.04
N LEU A 331 -17.94 -2.87 -5.67
CA LEU A 331 -17.83 -2.77 -7.13
C LEU A 331 -16.37 -2.97 -7.57
N SER A 332 -16.10 -4.06 -8.29
CA SER A 332 -14.82 -4.38 -8.93
C SER A 332 -14.99 -4.43 -10.45
N LEU A 333 -14.20 -3.66 -11.19
CA LEU A 333 -14.21 -3.69 -12.65
C LEU A 333 -13.18 -4.69 -13.20
N TRP A 334 -13.43 -5.18 -14.42
CA TRP A 334 -12.49 -6.04 -15.16
C TRP A 334 -11.45 -5.19 -15.90
N TYR A 335 -10.84 -4.23 -15.20
CA TYR A 335 -9.88 -3.30 -15.75
C TYR A 335 -8.44 -3.57 -15.27
N PHE A 336 -7.48 -3.06 -16.01
CA PHE A 336 -6.10 -3.52 -15.94
C PHE A 336 -5.29 -2.72 -14.91
N ALA A 337 -4.74 -3.43 -13.93
CA ALA A 337 -3.51 -3.05 -13.23
C ALA A 337 -2.61 -4.29 -13.28
N SER A 338 -1.60 -4.30 -14.15
CA SER A 338 -0.63 -5.39 -14.19
C SER A 338 0.46 -5.18 -13.16
N HIS A 339 0.91 -6.30 -12.60
CA HIS A 339 2.23 -6.42 -12.00
C HIS A 339 3.22 -6.74 -13.13
N ILE A 340 4.30 -5.97 -13.26
CA ILE A 340 5.21 -6.09 -14.41
C ILE A 340 6.10 -7.33 -14.25
N GLN A 341 5.71 -8.42 -14.93
CA GLN A 341 6.60 -9.56 -15.17
C GLN A 341 7.42 -9.28 -16.44
N SER A 342 8.74 -9.50 -16.35
CA SER A 342 9.68 -9.22 -17.43
C SER A 342 9.52 -10.20 -18.59
N HIS A 343 8.72 -9.83 -19.59
CA HIS A 343 8.98 -9.99 -21.03
C HIS A 343 7.70 -9.81 -21.86
N GLN A 344 7.49 -8.62 -22.45
CA GLN A 344 7.14 -8.41 -23.86
C GLN A 344 6.85 -6.92 -24.10
N ILE A 345 7.59 -6.31 -25.02
CA ILE A 345 7.26 -5.00 -25.58
C ILE A 345 6.18 -5.25 -26.65
N MET A 346 5.05 -4.56 -26.59
CA MET A 346 4.06 -4.53 -27.67
C MET A 346 3.92 -3.09 -28.21
N PRO A 347 3.72 -2.91 -29.53
CA PRO A 347 3.79 -1.61 -30.19
C PRO A 347 2.51 -0.78 -30.05
N GLU A 348 2.65 0.52 -30.34
CA GLU A 348 1.58 1.52 -30.35
C GLU A 348 0.41 1.13 -31.28
N PHE A 349 -0.82 1.41 -30.84
CA PHE A 349 -2.02 1.41 -31.69
C PHE A 349 -2.96 2.56 -31.29
N ASP A 350 -3.09 3.54 -32.17
CA ASP A 350 -4.18 4.51 -32.16
C ASP A 350 -5.52 3.82 -32.43
N ILE A 351 -6.53 4.05 -31.59
CA ILE A 351 -7.92 3.64 -31.85
C ILE A 351 -8.86 4.80 -31.52
N ASN A 352 -9.53 5.32 -32.55
CA ASN A 352 -10.61 6.30 -32.42
C ASN A 352 -11.85 5.65 -31.80
N PHE A 353 -12.47 6.33 -30.83
CA PHE A 353 -13.76 5.94 -30.26
C PHE A 353 -14.94 6.53 -31.05
N TYR A 354 -15.93 5.70 -31.37
CA TYR A 354 -17.30 6.13 -31.70
C TYR A 354 -18.26 5.60 -30.64
N ILE A 355 -18.71 6.54 -29.78
CA ILE A 355 -19.85 6.53 -28.84
C ILE A 355 -20.03 5.25 -28.00
#